data_AF-A0A6I7NRN0-F1
#
_entry.id   AF-A0A6I7NRN0-F1
#
_cell.length_a   1.000
_cell.length_b   1.000
_cell.length_c   1.000
_cell.angle_alpha   90.00
_cell.angle_beta   90.00
_cell.angle_gamma   90.00
#
_symmetry.space_group_name_H-M   'P 1'
#
loop_
_entity.id
_entity.type
_entity.pdbx_description
1 polymer ?
#
loop_
_entity_poly.entity_id
_entity_poly.type
_entity_poly.pdbx_seq_one_letter_code
_entity_poly.pdbx_strand_id
1 'polypeptide(L)'
;MFLLTESHIIKCSIVYMMLISTFFLVQSCGVTDSDEPNVHTIPFEIVVPVVTIEPGRYNVLNGRFSATFTRIDGASSYTFRVISEDGTIGEPDTRELGQLTIYKGMLEYAVTIGNHRAMLNLDRDAKDHYVNEFTKELEPYRHIYHKVEVAANQ
;
A
#
# COMPACT_ATOMS: atom_id res chain seq x y z
N MET A 1 -32.79 46.36 11.84
CA MET A 1 -32.11 47.67 11.93
C MET A 1 -31.09 47.52 13.08
N PHE A 2 -29.85 47.09 12.80
CA PHE A 2 -28.66 47.93 12.52
C PHE A 2 -28.41 48.91 13.68
N LEU A 3 -27.28 48.99 14.40
CA LEU A 3 -25.83 48.77 14.16
C LEU A 3 -25.13 48.53 15.53
N LEU A 4 -24.13 47.66 15.71
CA LEU A 4 -22.66 47.85 15.51
C LEU A 4 -22.04 49.11 16.15
N THR A 5 -21.06 48.91 17.04
CA THR A 5 -19.70 49.54 17.14
C THR A 5 -18.96 48.88 18.33
N GLU A 6 -17.83 48.17 18.17
CA GLU A 6 -16.43 48.68 18.13
C GLU A 6 -16.07 49.59 19.33
N SER A 7 -14.94 49.53 20.04
CA SER A 7 -13.61 48.97 19.85
C SER A 7 -12.84 49.04 21.19
N HIS A 8 -11.91 48.09 21.38
CA HIS A 8 -10.67 48.06 22.18
C HIS A 8 -10.33 49.15 23.20
N ILE A 9 -9.71 48.76 24.33
CA ILE A 9 -8.29 49.09 24.63
C ILE A 9 -7.74 48.42 25.93
N ILE A 10 -6.80 47.48 25.72
CA ILE A 10 -5.48 47.30 26.38
C ILE A 10 -5.43 47.07 27.91
N LYS A 11 -4.90 45.90 28.34
CA LYS A 11 -3.56 45.76 28.97
C LYS A 11 -3.28 44.36 29.53
N CYS A 12 -1.98 44.07 29.51
CA CYS A 12 -1.25 42.94 30.10
C CYS A 12 -1.38 41.61 29.38
N SER A 13 -0.33 40.84 29.14
CA SER A 13 1.13 40.97 29.20
C SER A 13 1.63 39.54 28.95
N ILE A 14 2.92 39.35 28.70
CA ILE A 14 3.63 38.05 28.61
C ILE A 14 3.66 37.53 27.17
N VAL A 15 4.56 38.02 26.33
CA VAL A 15 6.00 37.65 26.31
C VAL A 15 6.16 36.14 26.14
N TYR A 16 6.24 35.67 24.89
CA TYR A 16 7.30 34.75 24.52
C TYR A 16 7.82 35.14 23.13
N MET A 17 9.07 35.58 23.16
CA MET A 17 9.91 35.99 22.04
C MET A 17 10.02 34.90 20.96
N MET A 18 9.96 35.36 19.70
CA MET A 18 10.72 34.80 18.58
C MET A 18 12.16 34.47 19.00
N LEU A 19 12.73 33.35 18.53
CA LEU A 19 14.10 33.32 17.98
C LEU A 19 14.44 31.96 17.29
N ILE A 20 14.71 32.06 15.98
CA ILE A 20 15.80 31.42 15.19
C ILE A 20 15.71 29.89 14.98
N SER A 21 15.32 29.41 13.79
CA SER A 21 16.07 29.36 12.51
C SER A 21 17.22 28.33 12.49
N THR A 22 16.92 27.14 11.95
CA THR A 22 17.77 26.36 11.02
C THR A 22 16.92 25.24 10.43
N PHE A 23 16.44 25.37 9.19
CA PHE A 23 17.16 24.89 8.01
C PHE A 23 17.53 23.40 8.11
N PHE A 24 16.56 22.55 7.85
CA PHE A 24 16.79 21.26 7.19
C PHE A 24 15.62 21.02 6.22
N LEU A 25 15.65 21.79 5.12
CA LEU A 25 15.03 21.36 3.87
C LEU A 25 15.90 20.23 3.34
N VAL A 26 15.68 19.00 3.84
CA VAL A 26 16.12 17.82 3.08
C VAL A 26 15.21 17.76 1.87
N GLN A 27 15.84 17.86 0.70
CA GLN A 27 15.22 17.69 -0.59
C GLN A 27 14.38 16.41 -0.62
N SER A 28 13.10 16.54 -0.91
CA SER A 28 12.53 15.66 -1.92
C SER A 28 12.36 16.51 -3.17
N CYS A 29 13.43 16.57 -3.97
CA CYS A 29 13.29 16.87 -5.38
C CYS A 29 12.66 15.63 -6.02
N GLY A 30 11.39 15.39 -5.73
CA GLY A 30 10.56 14.48 -6.50
C GLY A 30 9.99 15.30 -7.64
N VAL A 31 10.75 15.47 -8.72
CA VAL A 31 10.12 15.67 -10.03
C VAL A 31 9.36 14.36 -10.27
N THR A 32 8.11 14.30 -9.82
CA THR A 32 7.16 13.40 -10.44
C THR A 32 6.81 14.09 -11.73
N ASP A 33 7.59 13.79 -12.77
CA ASP A 33 7.12 13.88 -14.14
C ASP A 33 5.97 12.88 -14.27
N SER A 34 4.83 13.25 -13.68
CA SER A 34 3.57 12.51 -13.74
C SER A 34 2.73 13.08 -14.88
N ASP A 35 3.38 13.39 -16.00
CA ASP A 35 2.70 13.76 -17.24
C ASP A 35 2.08 12.51 -17.93
N GLU A 36 2.25 11.32 -17.35
CA GLU A 36 1.64 10.08 -17.83
C GLU A 36 0.42 9.71 -16.97
N PRO A 37 -0.82 9.99 -17.43
CA PRO A 37 -2.05 9.87 -16.63
C PRO A 37 -2.40 8.43 -16.23
N ASN A 38 -1.62 7.45 -16.70
CA ASN A 38 -1.88 6.03 -16.55
C ASN A 38 -0.91 5.34 -15.58
N VAL A 39 0.00 6.10 -14.94
CA VAL A 39 0.99 5.58 -14.00
C VAL A 39 0.65 6.00 -12.58
N HIS A 40 0.58 5.04 -11.66
CA HIS A 40 0.34 5.33 -10.25
C HIS A 40 1.10 4.34 -9.35
N THR A 41 1.46 4.79 -8.16
CA THR A 41 2.21 3.99 -7.18
C THR A 41 1.32 3.56 -6.02
N ILE A 42 1.40 2.29 -5.63
CA ILE A 42 0.55 1.68 -4.61
C ILE A 42 1.43 0.93 -3.61
N PRO A 43 1.23 1.12 -2.29
CA PRO A 43 1.95 0.32 -1.30
C PRO A 43 1.55 -1.16 -1.38
N PHE A 44 2.49 -2.05 -1.11
CA PHE A 44 2.16 -3.45 -0.89
C PHE A 44 1.62 -3.67 0.52
N GLU A 45 0.63 -4.57 0.61
CA GLU A 45 0.13 -5.10 1.87
C GLU A 45 0.51 -6.58 2.00
N ILE A 46 0.83 -7.03 3.21
CA ILE A 46 0.94 -8.47 3.47
C ILE A 46 -0.47 -9.02 3.64
N VAL A 47 -0.81 -9.99 2.79
CA VAL A 47 -2.12 -10.65 2.81
C VAL A 47 -1.89 -12.14 3.01
N VAL A 48 -2.51 -12.71 4.04
CA VAL A 48 -2.62 -14.16 4.23
C VAL A 48 -4.06 -14.58 3.92
N PRO A 49 -4.31 -15.26 2.79
CA PRO A 49 -5.66 -15.65 2.42
C PRO A 49 -6.21 -16.71 3.38
N VAL A 50 -7.41 -16.45 3.90
CA VAL A 50 -8.16 -17.39 4.75
C VAL A 50 -9.50 -17.67 4.09
N VAL A 51 -9.81 -18.94 3.90
CA VAL A 51 -11.10 -19.42 3.38
C VAL A 51 -11.83 -20.13 4.50
N THR A 52 -13.05 -19.71 4.80
CA THR A 52 -13.93 -20.44 5.72
C THR A 52 -14.65 -21.53 4.94
N ILE A 53 -14.48 -22.79 5.34
CA ILE A 53 -15.09 -23.94 4.66
C ILE A 53 -16.47 -24.23 5.27
N GLU A 54 -16.52 -24.23 6.60
CA GLU A 54 -17.73 -24.36 7.41
C GLU A 54 -17.52 -23.60 8.73
N PRO A 55 -18.57 -23.34 9.52
CA PRO A 55 -18.43 -22.63 10.79
C PRO A 55 -17.37 -23.27 11.70
N GLY A 56 -16.26 -22.55 11.94
CA GLY A 56 -15.16 -23.01 12.78
C GLY A 56 -14.07 -23.82 12.07
N ARG A 57 -14.18 -24.05 10.75
CA ARG A 57 -13.13 -24.69 9.93
C ARG A 57 -12.62 -23.79 8.82
N TYR A 58 -11.30 -23.75 8.68
CA TYR A 58 -10.61 -22.81 7.82
C TYR A 58 -9.51 -23.47 6.98
N ASN A 59 -9.31 -22.97 5.78
CA ASN A 59 -8.08 -23.16 5.02
C ASN A 59 -7.27 -21.87 5.08
N VAL A 60 -5.98 -21.99 5.33
CA VAL A 60 -5.02 -20.87 5.30
C VAL A 60 -4.03 -21.14 4.19
N LEU A 61 -3.92 -20.20 3.25
CA LEU A 61 -2.95 -20.26 2.17
C LEU A 61 -1.70 -19.45 2.52
N ASN A 62 -0.59 -19.74 1.86
CA ASN A 62 0.63 -18.95 1.89
C ASN A 62 0.33 -17.43 1.81
N GLY A 63 1.06 -16.65 2.60
CA GLY A 63 1.00 -15.20 2.54
C GLY A 63 1.69 -14.64 1.28
N ARG A 64 1.24 -13.46 0.86
CA ARG A 64 1.79 -12.74 -0.29
C ARG A 64 1.84 -11.25 -0.03
N PHE A 65 2.70 -10.55 -0.78
CA PHE A 65 2.58 -9.11 -0.96
C PHE A 65 1.51 -8.84 -2.01
N SER A 66 0.52 -8.01 -1.69
CA SER A 66 -0.62 -7.70 -2.54
C SER A 66 -0.74 -6.20 -2.72
N ALA A 67 -0.86 -5.77 -3.97
CA ALA A 67 -1.24 -4.41 -4.33
C ALA A 67 -2.53 -4.47 -5.15
N THR A 68 -3.60 -3.86 -4.64
CA THR A 68 -4.89 -3.79 -5.33
C THR A 68 -5.11 -2.43 -5.97
N PHE A 69 -5.66 -2.43 -7.18
CA PHE A 69 -5.89 -1.21 -7.95
C PHE A 69 -7.17 -1.26 -8.78
N THR A 70 -7.66 -0.08 -9.13
CA THR A 70 -8.84 0.04 -9.99
C THR A 70 -8.43 -0.19 -11.43
N ARG A 71 -9.21 -1.00 -12.14
CA ARG A 71 -9.02 -1.19 -13.59
C ARG A 71 -9.17 0.15 -14.31
N ILE A 72 -8.22 0.45 -15.20
CA ILE A 72 -8.31 1.57 -16.13
C ILE A 72 -9.10 1.11 -17.36
N ASP A 73 -10.12 1.88 -17.73
CA ASP A 73 -10.96 1.58 -18.89
C ASP A 73 -10.14 1.61 -20.18
N GLY A 74 -10.38 0.62 -21.05
CA GLY A 74 -9.63 0.45 -22.30
C GLY A 74 -8.25 -0.21 -22.15
N ALA A 75 -7.76 -0.44 -20.93
CA ALA A 75 -6.49 -1.14 -20.74
C ALA A 75 -6.60 -2.64 -21.08
N SER A 76 -5.67 -3.14 -21.89
CA SER A 76 -5.53 -4.55 -22.27
C SER A 76 -4.49 -5.28 -21.44
N SER A 77 -3.49 -4.56 -20.92
CA SER A 77 -2.44 -5.08 -20.04
C SER A 77 -1.93 -4.00 -19.08
N TYR A 78 -1.13 -4.43 -18.10
CA TYR A 78 -0.50 -3.56 -17.11
C TYR A 78 0.98 -3.93 -16.98
N THR A 79 1.81 -2.90 -16.84
CA THR A 79 3.24 -3.04 -16.50
C THR A 79 3.43 -2.67 -15.03
N PHE A 80 4.12 -3.53 -14.30
CA PHE A 80 4.41 -3.39 -12.87
C PHE A 80 5.90 -3.19 -12.66
N ARG A 81 6.28 -2.24 -11.81
CA ARG A 81 7.66 -2.14 -11.30
C ARG A 81 7.64 -2.09 -9.78
N VAL A 82 8.25 -3.08 -9.15
CA VAL A 82 8.40 -3.10 -7.69
C VAL A 82 9.42 -2.03 -7.30
N ILE A 83 9.09 -1.25 -6.27
CA ILE A 83 9.95 -0.22 -5.72
C ILE A 83 10.23 -0.61 -4.26
N SER A 84 11.51 -0.84 -3.96
CA SER A 84 12.02 -1.10 -2.62
C SER A 84 11.94 0.15 -1.75
N GLU A 85 12.07 -0.02 -0.43
CA GLU A 85 12.05 1.06 0.55
C GLU A 85 13.20 2.07 0.34
N ASP A 86 14.35 1.61 -0.14
CA ASP A 86 15.50 2.45 -0.51
C ASP A 86 15.32 3.21 -1.84
N GLY A 87 14.20 3.01 -2.53
CA GLY A 87 13.89 3.62 -3.83
C GLY A 87 14.42 2.83 -5.03
N THR A 88 15.08 1.68 -4.84
CA THR A 88 15.50 0.81 -5.95
C THR A 88 14.28 0.32 -6.72
N ILE A 89 14.33 0.47 -8.05
CA ILE A 89 13.25 0.05 -8.96
C ILE A 89 13.66 -1.27 -9.61
N GLY A 90 12.80 -2.27 -9.49
CA GLY A 90 12.97 -3.58 -10.11
C GLY A 90 12.65 -3.59 -11.60
N GLU A 91 12.95 -4.71 -12.25
CA GLU A 91 12.61 -4.94 -13.65
C GLU A 91 11.10 -4.87 -13.89
N PRO A 92 10.65 -4.40 -15.06
CA PRO A 92 9.24 -4.36 -15.41
C PRO A 92 8.68 -5.77 -15.59
N ASP A 93 7.51 -6.02 -15.00
CA ASP A 93 6.70 -7.22 -15.22
C ASP A 93 5.40 -6.82 -15.92
N THR A 94 5.14 -7.34 -17.12
CA THR A 94 3.93 -7.01 -17.88
C THR A 94 2.96 -8.18 -17.82
N ARG A 95 1.71 -7.89 -17.42
CA ARG A 95 0.62 -8.87 -17.36
C ARG A 95 -0.55 -8.43 -18.20
N GLU A 96 -1.07 -9.35 -18.98
CA GLU A 96 -2.36 -9.16 -19.63
C GLU A 96 -3.48 -9.13 -18.59
N LEU A 97 -4.58 -8.43 -18.89
CA LEU A 97 -5.72 -8.35 -17.98
C LEU A 97 -6.24 -9.74 -17.55
N GLY A 98 -6.22 -10.71 -18.45
CA GLY A 98 -6.66 -12.09 -18.16
C GLY A 98 -5.72 -12.88 -17.23
N GLN A 99 -4.52 -12.36 -16.96
CA GLN A 99 -3.55 -12.97 -16.05
C GLN A 99 -3.62 -12.39 -14.63
N LEU A 100 -4.35 -11.28 -14.45
CA LEU A 100 -4.52 -10.64 -13.15
C LEU A 100 -5.69 -11.26 -12.38
N THR A 101 -5.55 -11.30 -11.06
CA THR A 101 -6.61 -11.78 -10.16
C THR A 101 -7.48 -10.63 -9.70
N ILE A 102 -8.75 -10.90 -9.44
CA ILE A 102 -9.65 -9.95 -8.76
C ILE A 102 -9.68 -10.27 -7.27
N TYR A 103 -9.26 -9.33 -6.43
CA TYR A 103 -9.31 -9.42 -4.98
C TYR A 103 -10.16 -8.28 -4.43
N LYS A 104 -11.21 -8.63 -3.68
CA LYS A 104 -12.18 -7.67 -3.12
C LYS A 104 -12.76 -6.68 -4.15
N GLY A 105 -12.97 -7.14 -5.39
CA GLY A 105 -13.53 -6.33 -6.48
C GLY A 105 -12.54 -5.43 -7.22
N MET A 106 -11.26 -5.46 -6.86
CA MET A 106 -10.19 -4.72 -7.53
C MET A 106 -9.22 -5.68 -8.23
N LEU A 107 -8.46 -5.19 -9.22
CA LEU A 107 -7.35 -5.97 -9.78
C LEU A 107 -6.25 -6.09 -8.73
N GLU A 108 -5.59 -7.24 -8.68
CA GLU A 108 -4.52 -7.55 -7.75
C GLU A 108 -3.25 -7.92 -8.52
N TYR A 109 -2.16 -7.22 -8.20
CA TYR A 109 -0.81 -7.69 -8.48
C TYR A 109 -0.26 -8.27 -7.17
N ALA A 110 0.08 -9.55 -7.19
CA ALA A 110 0.52 -10.27 -6.01
C ALA A 110 1.85 -10.98 -6.24
N VAL A 111 2.73 -10.91 -5.24
CA VAL A 111 4.02 -11.60 -5.22
C VAL A 111 4.05 -12.56 -4.04
N THR A 112 4.18 -13.84 -4.35
CA THR A 112 4.38 -14.90 -3.35
C THR A 112 5.88 -15.16 -3.18
N ILE A 113 6.33 -15.22 -1.93
CA ILE A 113 7.70 -15.59 -1.59
C ILE A 113 7.77 -17.06 -1.20
N GLY A 114 8.75 -17.75 -1.77
CA GLY A 114 9.00 -19.16 -1.51
C GLY A 114 7.95 -20.09 -2.11
N ASN A 115 7.83 -21.29 -1.53
CA ASN A 115 6.96 -22.34 -2.05
C ASN A 115 5.50 -22.12 -1.64
N HIS A 116 4.58 -22.44 -2.54
CA HIS A 116 3.16 -22.45 -2.24
C HIS A 116 2.84 -23.51 -1.18
N ARG A 117 2.18 -23.08 -0.10
CA ARG A 117 1.74 -23.94 0.99
C ARG A 117 0.27 -23.66 1.29
N ALA A 118 -0.46 -24.70 1.66
CA ALA A 118 -1.85 -24.62 2.06
C ALA A 118 -2.05 -25.50 3.30
N MET A 119 -2.58 -24.90 4.36
CA MET A 119 -2.96 -25.58 5.58
C MET A 119 -4.47 -25.76 5.55
N LEU A 120 -4.92 -27.01 5.57
CA LEU A 120 -6.32 -27.34 5.29
C LEU A 120 -7.05 -27.80 6.54
N ASN A 121 -8.36 -27.52 6.59
CA ASN A 121 -9.28 -27.99 7.62
C ASN A 121 -8.85 -27.67 9.07
N LEU A 122 -8.33 -26.46 9.26
CA LEU A 122 -7.87 -25.95 10.55
C LEU A 122 -9.04 -25.54 11.43
N ASP A 123 -8.91 -25.70 12.74
CA ASP A 123 -9.76 -24.98 13.69
C ASP A 123 -9.33 -23.50 13.80
N ARG A 124 -9.99 -22.73 14.68
CA ARG A 124 -9.73 -21.30 14.86
C ARG A 124 -8.31 -21.03 15.34
N ASP A 125 -7.83 -21.76 16.34
CA ASP A 125 -6.55 -21.51 16.99
C ASP A 125 -5.40 -21.84 16.04
N ALA A 126 -5.49 -22.97 15.33
CA ALA A 126 -4.52 -23.33 14.31
C ALA A 126 -4.54 -22.32 13.14
N LYS A 127 -5.71 -21.85 12.71
CA LYS A 127 -5.83 -20.79 11.69
C LYS A 127 -5.12 -19.51 12.13
N ASP A 128 -5.36 -19.03 13.35
CA ASP A 128 -4.70 -17.82 13.87
C ASP A 128 -3.18 -18.00 14.00
N HIS A 129 -2.74 -19.19 14.43
CA HIS A 129 -1.31 -19.55 14.45
C HIS A 129 -0.68 -19.45 13.06
N TYR A 130 -1.22 -20.12 12.04
CA TYR A 130 -0.64 -20.12 10.70
C TYR A 130 -0.71 -18.76 10.00
N VAL A 131 -1.77 -17.98 10.24
CA VAL A 131 -1.85 -16.59 9.74
C VAL A 131 -0.70 -15.75 10.31
N ASN A 132 -0.45 -15.85 11.61
CA ASN A 132 0.67 -15.16 12.23
C ASN A 132 2.03 -15.66 11.70
N GLU A 133 2.23 -16.97 11.56
CA GLU A 133 3.50 -17.53 11.06
C GLU A 133 3.79 -17.07 9.63
N PHE A 134 2.81 -17.19 8.71
CA PHE A 134 3.00 -16.73 7.33
C PHE A 134 3.21 -15.22 7.23
N THR A 135 2.59 -14.43 8.11
CA THR A 135 2.84 -12.98 8.16
C THR A 135 4.27 -12.71 8.59
N LYS A 136 4.74 -13.33 9.69
CA LYS A 136 6.10 -13.16 10.22
C LYS A 136 7.17 -13.58 9.22
N GLU A 137 6.95 -14.64 8.45
CA GLU A 137 7.89 -15.07 7.42
C GLU A 137 8.08 -14.03 6.30
N LEU A 138 7.07 -13.18 6.05
CA LEU A 138 7.12 -12.16 5.00
C LEU A 138 7.69 -10.83 5.48
N GLU A 139 7.56 -10.51 6.77
CA GLU A 139 8.06 -9.24 7.33
C GLU A 139 9.51 -8.91 6.95
N PRO A 140 10.48 -9.86 6.95
CA PRO A 140 11.84 -9.57 6.51
C PRO A 140 11.95 -9.05 5.08
N TYR A 141 10.98 -9.32 4.20
CA TYR A 141 10.99 -8.91 2.79
C TYR A 141 10.26 -7.60 2.54
N ARG A 142 9.63 -6.98 3.55
CA ARG A 142 8.85 -5.75 3.40
C ARG A 142 9.66 -4.58 2.84
N HIS A 143 10.95 -4.52 3.15
CA HIS A 143 11.87 -3.51 2.61
C HIS A 143 12.09 -3.65 1.09
N ILE A 144 11.91 -4.84 0.51
CA ILE A 144 11.99 -5.08 -0.93
C ILE A 144 10.64 -4.80 -1.59
N TYR A 145 9.56 -5.30 -1.00
CA TYR A 145 8.20 -5.14 -1.49
C TYR A 145 7.51 -3.98 -0.76
N HIS A 146 8.04 -2.76 -0.93
CA HIS A 146 7.52 -1.57 -0.27
C HIS A 146 6.30 -1.02 -1.03
N LYS A 147 6.45 -0.76 -2.33
CA LYS A 147 5.38 -0.28 -3.21
C LYS A 147 5.57 -0.79 -4.64
N VAL A 148 4.56 -0.61 -5.47
CA VAL A 148 4.59 -0.96 -6.90
C VAL A 148 4.07 0.19 -7.73
N GLU A 149 4.80 0.53 -8.78
CA GLU A 149 4.31 1.36 -9.88
C GLU A 149 3.47 0.50 -10.82
N VAL A 150 2.29 1.00 -11.18
CA VAL A 150 1.34 0.35 -12.09
C VAL A 150 1.12 1.28 -13.27
N ALA A 151 1.43 0.82 -14.48
CA ALA A 151 1.19 1.52 -15.73
C ALA A 151 0.20 0.74 -16.60
N ALA A 152 -0.89 1.36 -17.03
CA ALA A 152 -1.85 0.74 -17.94
C ALA A 152 -1.42 0.88 -19.40
N ASN A 153 -1.51 -0.21 -20.16
CA ASN A 153 -1.25 -0.25 -21.59
C ASN A 153 -2.56 -0.48 -22.36
N GLN A 154 -2.74 0.25 -23.48
CA GLN A 154 -3.89 0.15 -24.36
C GLN A 154 -3.65 -0.90 -25.45
#